data_AF-A0A529G5P9-F1
#
_entry.id   AF-A0A529G5P9-F1
#
_cell.length_a   1.000
_cell.length_b   1.000
_cell.length_c   1.000
_cell.angle_alpha   90.00
_cell.angle_beta   90.00
_cell.angle_gamma   90.00
#
_symmetry.space_group_name_H-M   'P 1'
#
loop_
_entity.id
_entity.type
_entity.pdbx_description
1 polymer ?
#
loop_
_entity_poly.entity_id
_entity_poly.type
_entity_poly.pdbx_seq_one_letter_code
_entity_poly.pdbx_strand_id
1 'polypeptide(L)'
;MPSRSDWLEAQRISLIHHASLQSEIADCGEISCQFHQTRLFHFTMKTYERVKEIESQVADALRQQLERIPSLKIQSIDQEWDLRTGPNMPMAGADILARVKMADRVITLMCEVKEPGYPRQVRGAIDQLYACMARYQTLAHSDVVVPLVAASWLSPESRNICANARMGWLDLAGNCRIAFDNVFIERETADKPKPAARNFRAVFSPKAGQVLRTLLRDPKRPWKVADLAEAADVSLGHASNVRSALRDREWAAVDDEGLHLTAPDAMLDAWRDSYEPVRGKRSSWYTILHGRQLDEALRETLSRRETDGHAMLGGLSAAQWLAPYMRGNLTTLYADTAAMPELIEALKLKPSKSGANVEVIEPDDPAILKERVEVPGGPPVSSPILTYLDLSHLDDRGREAAEHLREKLLKWH
;
A
#
# COMPACT_ATOMS: atom_id res chain seq x y z
N MET A 1 -28.05 -65.12 22.80
CA MET A 1 -28.71 -63.81 22.99
C MET A 1 -27.93 -63.07 24.06
N PRO A 2 -27.39 -61.87 23.79
CA PRO A 2 -26.79 -61.06 24.85
C PRO A 2 -27.86 -60.74 25.90
N SER A 3 -27.46 -60.71 27.16
CA SER A 3 -28.38 -60.47 28.28
C SER A 3 -28.85 -59.02 28.29
N ARG A 4 -30.00 -58.75 28.93
CA ARG A 4 -30.59 -57.40 29.02
C ARG A 4 -29.67 -56.38 29.71
N SER A 5 -28.66 -56.83 30.47
CA SER A 5 -27.60 -56.00 31.05
C SER A 5 -26.55 -55.57 30.02
N ASP A 6 -26.22 -56.41 29.04
CA ASP A 6 -25.19 -56.11 28.03
C ASP A 6 -25.62 -54.97 27.08
N TRP A 7 -26.93 -54.83 26.83
CA TRP A 7 -27.49 -53.73 26.05
C TRP A 7 -27.55 -52.40 26.81
N LEU A 8 -27.76 -52.44 28.13
CA LEU A 8 -27.79 -51.25 28.99
C LEU A 8 -26.37 -50.71 29.24
N GLU A 9 -25.36 -51.58 29.36
CA GLU A 9 -23.94 -51.20 29.46
C GLU A 9 -23.45 -50.50 28.18
N ALA A 10 -23.81 -51.04 27.00
CA ALA A 10 -23.45 -50.48 25.70
C ALA A 10 -24.12 -49.12 25.41
N GLN A 11 -25.38 -48.93 25.81
CA GLN A 11 -26.05 -47.61 25.72
C GLN A 11 -25.45 -46.60 26.69
N ARG A 12 -25.01 -47.01 27.89
CA ARG A 12 -24.37 -46.13 28.86
C ARG A 12 -23.00 -45.65 28.39
N ILE A 13 -22.19 -46.53 27.80
CA ILE A 13 -20.86 -46.19 27.26
C ILE A 13 -21.00 -45.27 26.03
N SER A 14 -22.01 -45.49 25.17
CA SER A 14 -22.29 -44.61 24.01
C SER A 14 -22.76 -43.21 24.43
N LEU A 15 -23.62 -43.09 25.45
CA LEU A 15 -24.07 -41.80 25.99
C LEU A 15 -22.95 -41.03 26.71
N ILE A 16 -22.04 -41.72 27.42
CA ILE A 16 -20.88 -41.09 28.07
C ILE A 16 -19.87 -40.61 27.02
N HIS A 17 -19.61 -41.38 25.96
CA HIS A 17 -18.75 -40.94 24.86
C HIS A 17 -19.35 -39.76 24.08
N HIS A 18 -20.67 -39.75 23.85
CA HIS A 18 -21.35 -38.67 23.13
C HIS A 18 -21.43 -37.37 23.94
N ALA A 19 -21.57 -37.46 25.27
CA ALA A 19 -21.51 -36.32 26.19
C ALA A 19 -20.08 -35.77 26.37
N SER A 20 -19.06 -36.63 26.41
CA SER A 20 -17.64 -36.23 26.47
C SER A 20 -17.18 -35.56 25.16
N LEU A 21 -17.63 -36.04 24.00
CA LEU A 21 -17.35 -35.41 22.70
C LEU A 21 -18.08 -34.07 22.54
N GLN A 22 -19.30 -33.93 23.06
CA GLN A 22 -20.01 -32.64 23.03
C GLN A 22 -19.42 -31.63 24.02
N SER A 23 -18.89 -32.05 25.18
CA SER A 23 -18.18 -31.13 26.08
C SER A 23 -16.82 -30.72 25.52
N GLU A 24 -16.07 -31.62 24.88
CA GLU A 24 -14.79 -31.27 24.23
C GLU A 24 -14.96 -30.39 22.98
N ILE A 25 -16.06 -30.54 22.22
CA ILE A 25 -16.39 -29.68 21.07
C ILE A 25 -16.92 -28.31 21.56
N ALA A 26 -17.67 -28.26 22.67
CA ALA A 26 -18.10 -27.01 23.30
C ALA A 26 -16.91 -26.26 23.91
N ASP A 27 -16.00 -26.95 24.61
CA ASP A 27 -14.74 -26.38 25.12
C ASP A 27 -13.82 -25.94 23.97
N CYS A 28 -13.69 -26.70 22.87
CA CYS A 28 -12.91 -26.23 21.71
C CYS A 28 -13.55 -25.02 21.01
N GLY A 29 -14.88 -24.95 20.97
CA GLY A 29 -15.62 -23.80 20.46
C GLY A 29 -15.50 -22.56 21.34
N GLU A 30 -15.59 -22.70 22.66
CA GLU A 30 -15.42 -21.64 23.65
C GLU A 30 -13.97 -21.20 23.78
N ILE A 31 -12.99 -22.12 23.78
CA ILE A 31 -11.56 -21.80 23.77
C ILE A 31 -11.18 -21.13 22.46
N SER A 32 -11.66 -21.59 21.30
CA SER A 32 -11.40 -20.91 20.01
C SER A 32 -12.02 -19.51 19.98
N CYS A 33 -13.24 -19.34 20.50
CA CYS A 33 -13.92 -18.04 20.57
C CYS A 33 -13.27 -17.10 21.61
N GLN A 34 -12.85 -17.62 22.77
CA GLN A 34 -12.11 -16.88 23.79
C GLN A 34 -10.70 -16.53 23.34
N PHE A 35 -9.99 -17.39 22.59
CA PHE A 35 -8.69 -17.05 22.00
C PHE A 35 -8.83 -16.01 20.87
N HIS A 36 -9.87 -16.10 20.04
CA HIS A 36 -10.15 -15.09 19.01
C HIS A 36 -10.55 -13.75 19.65
N GLN A 37 -11.43 -13.76 20.66
CA GLN A 37 -11.80 -12.57 21.41
C GLN A 37 -10.59 -12.00 22.14
N THR A 38 -9.80 -12.79 22.87
CA THR A 38 -8.60 -12.31 23.58
C THR A 38 -7.55 -11.77 22.63
N ARG A 39 -7.37 -12.37 21.44
CA ARG A 39 -6.49 -11.80 20.39
C ARG A 39 -7.05 -10.52 19.80
N LEU A 40 -8.36 -10.43 19.54
CA LEU A 40 -9.03 -9.20 19.09
C LEU A 40 -8.93 -8.10 20.15
N PHE A 41 -9.16 -8.41 21.43
CA PHE A 41 -8.99 -7.50 22.57
C PHE A 41 -7.54 -7.07 22.72
N HIS A 42 -6.58 -8.00 22.67
CA HIS A 42 -5.16 -7.65 22.78
C HIS A 42 -4.65 -6.84 21.58
N PHE A 43 -5.15 -7.13 20.37
CA PHE A 43 -4.83 -6.37 19.16
C PHE A 43 -5.46 -4.97 19.18
N THR A 44 -6.72 -4.85 19.63
CA THR A 44 -7.39 -3.56 19.81
C THR A 44 -6.74 -2.72 20.90
N MET A 45 -6.31 -3.31 22.02
CA MET A 45 -5.54 -2.60 23.04
C MET A 45 -4.18 -2.12 22.52
N LYS A 46 -3.42 -2.95 21.81
CA LYS A 46 -2.16 -2.52 21.19
C LYS A 46 -2.35 -1.41 20.16
N THR A 47 -3.46 -1.45 19.43
CA THR A 47 -3.81 -0.39 18.47
C THR A 47 -4.17 0.90 19.21
N TYR A 48 -4.93 0.80 20.29
CA TYR A 48 -5.30 1.93 21.15
C TYR A 48 -4.10 2.59 21.82
N GLU A 49 -3.21 1.80 22.44
CA GLU A 49 -1.97 2.29 23.06
C GLU A 49 -1.09 3.02 22.03
N ARG A 50 -0.97 2.47 20.83
CA ARG A 50 -0.22 3.10 19.75
C ARG A 50 -0.87 4.41 19.29
N VAL A 51 -2.20 4.47 19.18
CA VAL A 51 -2.89 5.72 18.82
C VAL A 51 -2.66 6.79 19.88
N LYS A 52 -2.74 6.44 21.17
CA LYS A 52 -2.41 7.36 22.28
C LYS A 52 -0.96 7.87 22.24
N GLU A 53 -0.02 7.00 21.89
CA GLU A 53 1.37 7.40 21.69
C GLU A 53 1.50 8.43 20.55
N ILE A 54 0.79 8.20 19.43
CA ILE A 54 0.78 9.13 18.29
C ILE A 54 0.10 10.46 18.67
N GLU A 55 -1.01 10.45 19.40
CA GLU A 55 -1.65 11.68 19.90
C GLU A 55 -0.68 12.52 20.73
N SER A 56 0.07 11.89 21.65
CA SER A 56 1.07 12.58 22.47
C SER A 56 2.20 13.17 21.61
N GLN A 57 2.73 12.39 20.65
CA GLN A 57 3.75 12.86 19.72
C GLN A 57 3.25 14.02 18.83
N VAL A 58 1.99 13.97 18.40
CA VAL A 58 1.35 15.03 17.62
C VAL A 58 1.19 16.29 18.47
N ALA A 59 0.78 16.18 19.74
CA ALA A 59 0.67 17.32 20.64
C ALA A 59 2.02 18.02 20.83
N ASP A 60 3.10 17.25 20.97
CA ASP A 60 4.46 17.78 21.05
C ASP A 60 4.92 18.40 19.72
N ALA A 61 4.63 17.77 18.58
CA ALA A 61 4.94 18.31 17.27
C ALA A 61 4.19 19.63 17.00
N LEU A 62 2.92 19.72 17.41
CA LEU A 62 2.11 20.94 17.36
C LEU A 62 2.73 22.03 18.25
N ARG A 63 3.08 21.72 19.50
CA ARG A 63 3.77 22.65 20.40
C ARG A 63 5.03 23.22 19.74
N GLN A 64 5.88 22.35 19.17
CA GLN A 64 7.11 22.77 18.50
C GLN A 64 6.87 23.68 17.30
N GLN A 65 5.80 23.48 16.52
CA GLN A 65 5.48 24.39 15.42
C GLN A 65 4.97 25.75 15.94
N LEU A 66 4.18 25.76 17.00
CA LEU A 66 3.61 26.97 17.59
C LEU A 66 4.66 27.83 18.31
N GLU A 67 5.60 27.22 19.05
CA GLU A 67 6.68 27.91 19.76
C GLU A 67 7.65 28.66 18.83
N ARG A 68 7.67 28.31 17.55
CA ARG A 68 8.49 29.01 16.54
C ARG A 68 7.92 30.37 16.15
N ILE A 69 6.69 30.70 16.55
CA ILE A 69 6.03 31.96 16.25
C ILE A 69 6.19 32.90 17.45
N PRO A 70 7.07 33.91 17.40
CA PRO A 70 7.36 34.76 18.56
C PRO A 70 6.14 35.53 19.09
N SER A 71 5.18 35.84 18.21
CA SER A 71 3.96 36.59 18.53
C SER A 71 2.84 35.72 19.13
N LEU A 72 3.04 34.41 19.24
CA LEU A 72 2.04 33.44 19.71
C LEU A 72 2.42 32.90 21.09
N LYS A 73 1.47 32.92 22.02
CA LYS A 73 1.63 32.36 23.37
C LYS A 73 0.72 31.15 23.54
N ILE A 74 1.29 30.00 23.85
CA ILE A 74 0.51 28.79 24.14
C ILE A 74 -0.09 28.91 25.55
N GLN A 75 -1.41 28.78 25.67
CA GLN A 75 -2.13 28.81 26.94
C GLN A 75 -2.35 27.40 27.48
N SER A 76 -2.83 26.49 26.64
CA SER A 76 -2.99 25.07 26.96
C SER A 76 -2.86 24.21 25.70
N ILE A 77 -2.49 22.94 25.91
CA ILE A 77 -2.60 21.87 24.91
C ILE A 77 -3.14 20.67 25.68
N ASP A 78 -4.44 20.45 25.54
CA ASP A 78 -5.20 19.44 26.26
C ASP A 78 -5.38 18.23 25.33
N GLN A 79 -5.04 17.03 25.80
CA GLN A 79 -5.29 15.77 25.10
C GLN A 79 -6.62 15.17 25.59
N GLU A 80 -7.31 14.42 24.74
CA GLU A 80 -8.64 13.84 25.02
C GLU A 80 -9.68 14.88 25.44
N TRP A 81 -9.91 15.88 24.57
CA TRP A 81 -10.85 16.92 24.92
C TRP A 81 -12.31 16.50 24.64
N ASP A 82 -13.03 16.19 25.73
CA ASP A 82 -14.41 15.72 25.70
C ASP A 82 -15.44 16.86 25.69
N LEU A 83 -16.23 16.95 24.61
CA LEU A 83 -17.49 17.71 24.57
C LEU A 83 -18.67 16.82 24.97
N ARG A 84 -18.93 16.71 26.27
CA ARG A 84 -20.19 16.13 26.76
C ARG A 84 -21.23 17.24 26.93
N THR A 85 -22.14 17.34 25.97
CA THR A 85 -23.30 18.25 26.06
C THR A 85 -24.57 17.56 26.61
N GLY A 86 -24.48 16.28 27.02
CA GLY A 86 -25.55 15.55 27.73
C GLY A 86 -25.26 14.05 27.87
N PRO A 87 -25.99 13.31 28.74
CA PRO A 87 -25.71 11.90 29.06
C PRO A 87 -25.98 10.90 27.92
N ASN A 88 -26.74 11.27 26.89
CA ASN A 88 -27.16 10.37 25.80
C ASN A 88 -26.66 10.79 24.39
N MET A 89 -25.73 11.73 24.28
CA MET A 89 -25.18 12.16 22.98
C MET A 89 -23.84 11.46 22.71
N PRO A 90 -23.60 10.99 21.45
CA PRO A 90 -22.32 10.38 21.10
C PRO A 90 -21.17 11.37 21.30
N MET A 91 -20.03 10.86 21.79
CA MET A 91 -18.79 11.62 21.97
C MET A 91 -18.43 12.32 20.66
N ALA A 92 -18.30 13.64 20.69
CA ALA A 92 -17.68 14.41 19.61
C ALA A 92 -16.66 15.35 20.24
N GLY A 93 -15.66 14.71 20.85
CA GLY A 93 -14.43 15.37 21.27
C GLY A 93 -13.43 15.35 20.13
N ALA A 94 -12.47 16.27 20.19
CA ALA A 94 -11.27 16.22 19.38
C ALA A 94 -10.16 15.61 20.24
N ASP A 95 -9.25 14.87 19.62
CA ASP A 95 -8.15 14.21 20.34
C ASP A 95 -7.22 15.22 21.01
N ILE A 96 -7.01 16.39 20.41
CA ILE A 96 -6.19 17.45 20.97
C ILE A 96 -6.89 18.82 20.82
N LEU A 97 -6.91 19.60 21.89
CA LEU A 97 -7.38 20.99 21.89
C LEU A 97 -6.24 21.90 22.38
N ALA A 98 -5.69 22.73 21.50
CA ALA A 98 -4.68 23.70 21.85
C ALA A 98 -5.24 25.12 21.84
N ARG A 99 -5.11 25.84 22.95
CA ARG A 99 -5.48 27.26 23.04
C ARG A 99 -4.24 28.12 22.98
N VAL A 100 -4.22 29.06 22.04
CA VAL A 100 -3.11 29.98 21.84
C VAL A 100 -3.63 31.40 21.82
N LYS A 101 -2.84 32.33 22.36
CA LYS A 101 -3.12 33.75 22.34
C LYS A 101 -2.18 34.44 21.36
N MET A 102 -2.75 35.23 20.45
CA MET A 102 -2.00 36.09 19.55
C MET A 102 -2.62 37.48 19.58
N ALA A 103 -1.81 38.48 19.94
CA ALA A 103 -2.30 39.81 20.31
C ALA A 103 -3.44 39.69 21.35
N ASP A 104 -4.63 40.22 21.05
CA ASP A 104 -5.81 40.19 21.93
C ASP A 104 -6.81 39.08 21.59
N ARG A 105 -6.46 38.17 20.67
CA ARG A 105 -7.34 37.07 20.26
C ARG A 105 -6.89 35.75 20.85
N VAL A 106 -7.87 34.95 21.27
CA VAL A 106 -7.69 33.54 21.60
C VAL A 106 -8.08 32.72 20.38
N ILE A 107 -7.20 31.80 20.01
CA ILE A 107 -7.37 30.87 18.90
C ILE A 107 -7.36 29.46 19.48
N THR A 108 -8.34 28.67 19.09
CA THR A 108 -8.51 27.29 19.50
C THR A 108 -8.21 26.39 18.31
N LEU A 109 -7.07 25.70 18.37
CA LEU A 109 -6.67 24.68 17.41
C LEU A 109 -7.29 23.34 17.85
N MET A 110 -8.22 22.84 17.05
CA MET A 110 -8.95 21.60 17.33
C MET A 110 -8.43 20.51 16.41
N CYS A 111 -7.77 19.50 16.97
CA CYS A 111 -7.01 18.53 16.21
C CYS A 111 -7.54 17.12 16.39
N GLU A 112 -7.81 16.46 15.27
CA GLU A 112 -8.20 15.05 15.20
C GLU A 112 -7.04 14.23 14.65
N VAL A 113 -6.64 13.19 15.38
CA VAL A 113 -5.49 12.34 15.06
C VAL A 113 -5.96 11.03 14.42
N LYS A 114 -5.38 10.67 13.28
CA LYS A 114 -5.63 9.39 12.60
C LYS A 114 -4.34 8.62 12.36
N GLU A 115 -4.40 7.31 12.58
CA GLU A 115 -3.30 6.38 12.26
C GLU A 115 -3.87 5.15 11.52
N PRO A 116 -3.50 4.91 10.25
CA PRO A 116 -2.71 5.78 9.36
C PRO A 116 -3.52 6.97 8.82
N GLY A 117 -2.83 8.01 8.37
CA GLY A 117 -3.43 9.21 7.76
C GLY A 117 -3.77 9.08 6.27
N TYR A 118 -4.45 8.00 5.86
CA TYR A 118 -4.88 7.81 4.46
C TYR A 118 -6.20 8.55 4.15
N PRO A 119 -6.50 8.81 2.85
CA PRO A 119 -7.69 9.54 2.41
C PRO A 119 -8.99 9.21 3.14
N ARG A 120 -9.34 7.92 3.28
CA ARG A 120 -10.59 7.51 3.92
C ARG A 120 -10.66 7.93 5.39
N GLN A 121 -9.58 7.73 6.15
CA GLN A 121 -9.48 8.12 7.55
C GLN A 121 -9.52 9.64 7.71
N VAL A 122 -8.87 10.36 6.80
CA VAL A 122 -8.86 11.83 6.78
C VAL A 122 -10.26 12.39 6.52
N ARG A 123 -11.03 11.83 5.59
CA ARG A 123 -12.44 12.26 5.39
C ARG A 123 -13.27 12.05 6.65
N GLY A 124 -13.13 10.90 7.30
CA GLY A 124 -13.79 10.65 8.58
C GLY A 124 -13.38 11.65 9.68
N ALA A 125 -12.11 12.04 9.73
CA ALA A 125 -11.63 13.08 10.65
C ALA A 125 -12.25 14.44 10.36
N ILE A 126 -12.38 14.81 9.08
CA ILE A 126 -13.00 16.06 8.65
C ILE A 126 -14.48 16.10 9.06
N ASP A 127 -15.22 15.02 8.83
CA ASP A 127 -16.63 14.91 9.25
C ASP A 127 -16.79 15.07 10.76
N GLN A 128 -15.88 14.45 11.54
CA GLN A 128 -15.84 14.58 13.00
C GLN A 128 -15.51 16.01 13.44
N LEU A 129 -14.54 16.67 12.81
CA LEU A 129 -14.18 18.05 13.11
C LEU A 129 -15.33 19.02 12.80
N TYR A 130 -16.05 18.83 11.69
CA TYR A 130 -17.27 19.63 11.42
C TYR A 130 -18.30 19.48 12.53
N ALA A 131 -18.56 18.25 12.99
CA ALA A 131 -19.48 18.01 14.10
C ALA A 131 -19.00 18.64 15.42
N CYS A 132 -17.69 18.57 15.70
CA CYS A 132 -17.09 19.16 16.90
C CYS A 132 -17.17 20.70 16.87
N MET A 133 -16.84 21.32 15.74
CA MET A 133 -16.92 22.78 15.58
C MET A 133 -18.36 23.30 15.74
N ALA A 134 -19.34 22.61 15.15
CA ALA A 134 -20.75 22.97 15.29
C ALA A 134 -21.19 22.95 16.76
N ARG A 135 -20.73 21.97 17.55
CA ARG A 135 -20.99 21.90 19.00
C ARG A 135 -20.23 22.97 19.77
N TYR A 136 -18.96 23.21 19.45
CA TYR A 136 -18.13 24.22 20.10
C TYR A 136 -18.76 25.62 20.00
N GLN A 137 -19.30 25.97 18.83
CA GLN A 137 -19.97 27.26 18.60
C GLN A 137 -21.19 27.48 19.51
N THR A 138 -21.90 26.42 19.92
CA THR A 138 -23.04 26.55 20.84
C THR A 138 -22.65 26.96 22.26
N LEU A 139 -21.37 26.82 22.63
CA LEU A 139 -20.87 27.17 23.96
C LEU A 139 -20.51 28.65 24.11
N ALA A 140 -20.92 29.51 23.16
CA ALA A 140 -20.72 30.97 23.19
C ALA A 140 -19.25 31.41 23.42
N HIS A 141 -18.29 30.62 22.94
CA HIS A 141 -16.88 31.01 22.97
C HIS A 141 -16.62 32.09 21.89
N SER A 142 -15.81 33.10 22.22
CA SER A 142 -15.39 34.16 21.28
C SER A 142 -14.16 33.80 20.44
N ASP A 143 -13.64 32.59 20.62
CA ASP A 143 -12.34 32.17 20.11
C ASP A 143 -12.44 31.81 18.62
N VAL A 144 -11.36 32.08 17.86
CA VAL A 144 -11.27 31.61 16.47
C VAL A 144 -10.93 30.12 16.49
N VAL A 145 -11.77 29.28 15.89
CA VAL A 145 -11.55 27.83 15.83
C VAL A 145 -10.83 27.46 14.53
N VAL A 146 -9.73 26.71 14.68
CA VAL A 146 -8.89 26.24 13.58
C VAL A 146 -8.84 24.71 13.62
N PRO A 147 -9.62 24.04 12.76
CA PRO A 147 -9.63 22.58 12.71
C PRO A 147 -8.38 22.04 12.01
N LEU A 148 -7.78 20.99 12.59
CA LEU A 148 -6.56 20.36 12.13
C LEU A 148 -6.75 18.84 12.03
N VAL A 149 -6.27 18.24 10.95
CA VAL A 149 -6.11 16.79 10.87
C VAL A 149 -4.65 16.43 11.09
N ALA A 150 -4.37 15.49 11.99
CA ALA A 150 -3.02 15.03 12.25
C ALA A 150 -2.86 13.53 12.11
N ALA A 151 -1.63 13.08 11.83
CA ALA A 151 -1.28 11.67 11.72
C ALA A 151 0.22 11.46 11.94
N SER A 152 0.65 10.19 12.03
CA SER A 152 2.10 9.88 11.95
C SER A 152 2.71 10.35 10.62
N TRP A 153 1.93 10.27 9.53
CA TRP A 153 2.24 10.78 8.22
C TRP A 153 0.96 10.96 7.41
N LEU A 154 0.86 12.09 6.70
CA LEU A 154 -0.22 12.36 5.76
C LEU A 154 0.30 12.25 4.33
N SER A 155 -0.35 11.44 3.51
CA SER A 155 -0.01 11.36 2.08
C SER A 155 -0.31 12.68 1.36
N PRO A 156 0.32 12.96 0.21
CA PRO A 156 -0.02 14.15 -0.60
C PRO A 156 -1.51 14.27 -0.90
N GLU A 157 -2.18 13.15 -1.19
CA GLU A 157 -3.63 13.10 -1.43
C GLU A 157 -4.42 13.48 -0.17
N SER A 158 -4.04 12.95 0.99
CA SER A 158 -4.62 13.32 2.29
C SER A 158 -4.48 14.82 2.58
N ARG A 159 -3.30 15.41 2.31
CA ARG A 159 -3.06 16.84 2.50
C ARG A 159 -3.94 17.68 1.56
N ASN A 160 -4.09 17.25 0.32
CA ASN A 160 -5.00 17.89 -0.64
C ASN A 160 -6.47 17.79 -0.21
N ILE A 161 -6.90 16.66 0.37
CA ILE A 161 -8.24 16.52 0.94
C ILE A 161 -8.46 17.53 2.07
N CYS A 162 -7.51 17.66 3.00
CA CYS A 162 -7.57 18.68 4.06
C CYS A 162 -7.61 20.11 3.48
N ALA A 163 -6.73 20.42 2.52
CA ALA A 163 -6.67 21.74 1.89
C ALA A 163 -7.99 22.11 1.19
N ASN A 164 -8.60 21.18 0.45
CA ASN A 164 -9.89 21.36 -0.21
C ASN A 164 -11.03 21.58 0.81
N ALA A 165 -10.97 20.92 1.97
CA ALA A 165 -11.90 21.13 3.08
C ALA A 165 -11.62 22.39 3.91
N ARG A 166 -10.58 23.17 3.57
CA ARG A 166 -10.08 24.33 4.34
C ARG A 166 -9.69 23.98 5.78
N MET A 167 -9.20 22.76 5.96
CA MET A 167 -8.68 22.25 7.23
C MET A 167 -7.17 22.39 7.24
N GLY A 168 -6.61 22.76 8.39
CA GLY A 168 -5.18 22.63 8.57
C GLY A 168 -4.79 21.18 8.76
N TRP A 169 -3.49 20.90 8.69
CA TRP A 169 -2.97 19.56 8.86
C TRP A 169 -1.56 19.57 9.44
N LEU A 170 -1.17 18.47 10.10
CA LEU A 170 0.17 18.30 10.69
C LEU A 170 0.57 16.83 10.72
N ASP A 171 1.82 16.52 10.42
CA ASP A 171 2.37 15.17 10.61
C ASP A 171 3.70 15.13 11.36
N LEU A 172 4.08 13.93 11.81
CA LEU A 172 5.31 13.72 12.58
C LEU A 172 6.58 13.77 11.73
N ALA A 173 6.49 13.91 10.40
CA ALA A 173 7.63 14.29 9.56
C ALA A 173 7.92 15.80 9.62
N GLY A 174 7.09 16.57 10.33
CA GLY A 174 7.18 18.01 10.41
C GLY A 174 6.57 18.72 9.21
N ASN A 175 5.75 18.03 8.40
CA ASN A 175 4.91 18.71 7.43
C ASN A 175 3.72 19.31 8.18
N CYS A 176 3.38 20.57 7.89
CA CYS A 176 2.16 21.16 8.42
C CYS A 176 1.62 22.27 7.52
N ARG A 177 0.30 22.48 7.62
CA ARG A 177 -0.39 23.67 7.14
C ARG A 177 -1.35 24.15 8.21
N ILE A 178 -1.12 25.33 8.77
CA ILE A 178 -1.99 25.94 9.78
C ILE A 178 -2.26 27.36 9.31
N ALA A 179 -3.53 27.67 9.08
CA ALA A 179 -3.95 28.96 8.55
C ALA A 179 -5.11 29.52 9.37
N PHE A 180 -4.97 30.74 9.86
CA PHE A 180 -6.02 31.49 10.55
C PHE A 180 -5.73 32.99 10.54
N ASP A 181 -6.75 33.82 10.30
CA ASP A 181 -6.59 35.27 10.12
C ASP A 181 -5.43 35.61 9.15
N ASN A 182 -4.41 36.31 9.63
CA ASN A 182 -3.20 36.70 8.88
C ASN A 182 -2.01 35.75 9.12
N VAL A 183 -2.21 34.65 9.85
CA VAL A 183 -1.17 33.64 10.10
C VAL A 183 -1.32 32.53 9.08
N PHE A 184 -0.23 32.28 8.37
CA PHE A 184 -0.10 31.17 7.44
C PHE A 184 1.21 30.45 7.72
N ILE A 185 1.11 29.22 8.21
CA ILE A 185 2.23 28.31 8.38
C ILE A 185 2.05 27.23 7.34
N GLU A 186 3.00 27.10 6.42
CA GLU A 186 3.07 25.96 5.52
C GLU A 186 4.50 25.47 5.46
N ARG A 187 4.68 24.18 5.73
CA ARG A 187 5.97 23.53 5.73
C ARG A 187 5.82 22.13 5.15
N GLU A 188 6.67 21.84 4.19
CA GLU A 188 6.85 20.49 3.67
C GLU A 188 8.30 20.06 3.85
N THR A 189 8.48 18.85 4.33
CA THR A 189 9.77 18.19 4.47
C THR A 189 9.91 17.16 3.36
N ALA A 190 11.11 17.06 2.77
CA ALA A 190 11.41 16.00 1.80
C ALA A 190 11.47 14.60 2.46
N ASP A 191 11.64 14.56 3.78
CA ASP A 191 11.81 13.34 4.56
C ASP A 191 10.45 12.69 4.88
N LYS A 192 10.27 11.45 4.41
CA LYS A 192 9.15 10.59 4.83
C LYS A 192 9.54 9.89 6.15
N PRO A 193 8.73 9.91 7.23
CA PRO A 193 9.07 9.22 8.49
C PRO A 193 9.28 7.72 8.22
N LYS A 194 10.41 7.14 8.66
CA LYS A 194 10.78 5.76 8.30
C LYS A 194 9.66 4.71 8.54
N PRO A 195 8.91 4.72 9.67
CA PRO A 195 7.84 3.74 9.89
C PRO A 195 6.61 3.98 9.01
N ALA A 196 6.17 5.23 8.87
CA ALA A 196 4.98 5.58 8.09
C ALA A 196 5.22 5.43 6.58
N ALA A 197 6.42 5.79 6.11
CA ALA A 197 6.88 5.52 4.76
C ALA A 197 6.91 4.01 4.48
N ARG A 198 7.33 3.18 5.45
CA ARG A 198 7.32 1.72 5.32
C ARG A 198 5.90 1.17 5.19
N ASN A 199 4.96 1.64 6.01
CA ASN A 199 3.55 1.23 5.91
C ASN A 199 2.91 1.67 4.60
N PHE A 200 3.28 2.86 4.11
CA PHE A 200 2.85 3.34 2.80
C PHE A 200 3.38 2.44 1.68
N ARG A 201 4.69 2.10 1.71
CA ARG A 201 5.38 1.23 0.74
C ARG A 201 4.98 -0.23 0.80
N ALA A 202 4.42 -0.73 1.91
CA ALA A 202 4.09 -2.14 2.08
C ALA A 202 3.14 -2.67 0.98
N VAL A 203 2.26 -1.82 0.46
CA VAL A 203 1.35 -2.13 -0.66
C VAL A 203 2.09 -2.37 -1.99
N PHE A 204 3.34 -1.91 -2.10
CA PHE A 204 4.22 -2.08 -3.27
C PHE A 204 5.27 -3.19 -3.09
N SER A 205 5.17 -3.99 -2.03
CA SER A 205 6.03 -5.17 -1.84
C SER A 205 5.87 -6.17 -3.00
N PRO A 206 6.86 -7.04 -3.29
CA PRO A 206 6.80 -7.94 -4.45
C PRO A 206 5.49 -8.74 -4.55
N LYS A 207 5.06 -9.35 -3.43
CA LYS A 207 3.83 -10.16 -3.36
C LYS A 207 2.55 -9.31 -3.48
N ALA A 208 2.53 -8.11 -2.91
CA ALA A 208 1.39 -7.19 -3.10
C ALA A 208 1.35 -6.66 -4.55
N GLY A 209 2.52 -6.42 -5.15
CA GLY A 209 2.68 -6.03 -6.54
C GLY A 209 2.09 -7.03 -7.53
N GLN A 210 2.10 -8.34 -7.24
CA GLN A 210 1.41 -9.36 -8.06
C GLN A 210 -0.09 -9.08 -8.13
N VAL A 211 -0.71 -8.73 -7.00
CA VAL A 211 -2.13 -8.32 -6.93
C VAL A 211 -2.35 -7.02 -7.69
N LEU A 212 -1.49 -6.01 -7.49
CA LEU A 212 -1.62 -4.71 -8.16
C LEU A 212 -1.50 -4.84 -9.68
N ARG A 213 -0.55 -5.63 -10.18
CA ARG A 213 -0.41 -5.90 -11.62
C ARG A 213 -1.60 -6.65 -12.18
N THR A 214 -2.17 -7.59 -11.43
CA THR A 214 -3.40 -8.29 -11.81
C THR A 214 -4.57 -7.32 -11.96
N LEU A 215 -4.76 -6.41 -10.99
CA LEU A 215 -5.81 -5.39 -11.03
C LEU A 215 -5.61 -4.38 -12.16
N LEU A 216 -4.37 -3.93 -12.41
CA LEU A 216 -4.06 -2.94 -13.44
C LEU A 216 -4.20 -3.47 -14.88
N ARG A 217 -4.23 -4.79 -15.09
CA ARG A 217 -4.53 -5.38 -16.41
C ARG A 217 -5.95 -5.06 -16.89
N ASP A 218 -6.89 -5.00 -15.95
CA ASP A 218 -8.28 -4.62 -16.20
C ASP A 218 -8.84 -3.89 -14.97
N PRO A 219 -8.60 -2.57 -14.85
CA PRO A 219 -8.97 -1.81 -13.65
C PRO A 219 -10.46 -1.79 -13.35
N LYS A 220 -11.31 -1.91 -14.38
CA LYS A 220 -12.76 -1.83 -14.26
C LYS A 220 -13.39 -3.17 -13.91
N ARG A 221 -12.70 -4.27 -14.15
CA ARG A 221 -13.19 -5.60 -13.77
C ARG A 221 -13.40 -5.68 -12.25
N PRO A 222 -14.62 -5.99 -11.78
CA PRO A 222 -14.83 -6.27 -10.38
C PRO A 222 -14.25 -7.63 -10.02
N TRP A 223 -13.61 -7.69 -8.86
CA TRP A 223 -12.99 -8.89 -8.34
C TRP A 223 -13.59 -9.30 -7.00
N LYS A 224 -14.04 -10.55 -6.91
CA LYS A 224 -14.22 -11.21 -5.62
C LYS A 224 -12.85 -11.54 -5.05
N VAL A 225 -12.74 -11.56 -3.72
CA VAL A 225 -11.44 -11.75 -3.04
C VAL A 225 -10.82 -13.11 -3.36
N ALA A 226 -11.63 -14.16 -3.50
CA ALA A 226 -11.15 -15.49 -3.87
C ALA A 226 -10.60 -15.51 -5.30
N ASP A 227 -11.36 -14.99 -6.26
CA ASP A 227 -10.96 -14.92 -7.66
C ASP A 227 -9.68 -14.08 -7.83
N LEU A 228 -9.54 -12.97 -7.09
CA LEU A 228 -8.34 -12.15 -7.10
C LEU A 228 -7.13 -12.88 -6.53
N ALA A 229 -7.33 -13.64 -5.44
CA ALA A 229 -6.27 -14.40 -4.81
C ALA A 229 -5.74 -15.50 -5.76
N GLU A 230 -6.66 -16.20 -6.43
CA GLU A 230 -6.33 -17.21 -7.44
C GLU A 230 -5.60 -16.60 -8.64
N ALA A 231 -6.15 -15.54 -9.24
CA ALA A 231 -5.56 -14.91 -10.42
C ALA A 231 -4.18 -14.30 -10.17
N ALA A 232 -3.93 -13.81 -8.94
CA ALA A 232 -2.65 -13.25 -8.55
C ALA A 232 -1.69 -14.27 -7.91
N ASP A 233 -2.07 -15.55 -7.81
CA ASP A 233 -1.28 -16.62 -7.17
C ASP A 233 -0.86 -16.26 -5.72
N VAL A 234 -1.78 -15.69 -4.94
CA VAL A 234 -1.55 -15.27 -3.55
C VAL A 234 -2.56 -15.91 -2.58
N SER A 235 -2.27 -15.87 -1.28
CA SER A 235 -3.24 -16.34 -0.28
C SER A 235 -4.44 -15.40 -0.18
N LEU A 236 -5.61 -15.96 0.18
CA LEU A 236 -6.84 -15.19 0.40
C LEU A 236 -6.66 -14.06 1.43
N GLY A 237 -5.91 -14.34 2.50
CA GLY A 237 -5.59 -13.35 3.53
C GLY A 237 -4.74 -12.19 2.98
N HIS A 238 -3.78 -12.48 2.11
CA HIS A 238 -2.96 -11.46 1.47
C HIS A 238 -3.78 -10.59 0.51
N ALA A 239 -4.63 -11.21 -0.32
CA ALA A 239 -5.56 -10.47 -1.19
C ALA A 239 -6.51 -9.56 -0.40
N SER A 240 -7.03 -10.03 0.74
CA SER A 240 -7.90 -9.22 1.62
C SER A 240 -7.16 -8.03 2.25
N ASN A 241 -5.89 -8.21 2.63
CA ASN A 241 -5.05 -7.14 3.16
C ASN A 241 -4.77 -6.07 2.10
N VAL A 242 -4.38 -6.49 0.88
CA VAL A 242 -4.17 -5.56 -0.25
C VAL A 242 -5.46 -4.81 -0.57
N ARG A 243 -6.61 -5.52 -0.65
CA ARG A 243 -7.93 -4.90 -0.85
C ARG A 243 -8.20 -3.78 0.16
N SER A 244 -7.97 -4.04 1.44
CA SER A 244 -8.19 -3.05 2.49
C SER A 244 -7.25 -1.85 2.33
N ALA A 245 -5.98 -2.09 2.04
CA ALA A 245 -4.97 -1.05 1.83
C ALA A 245 -5.29 -0.15 0.61
N LEU A 246 -5.81 -0.71 -0.48
CA LEU A 246 -6.24 0.04 -1.66
C LEU A 246 -7.45 0.92 -1.37
N ARG A 247 -8.43 0.38 -0.65
CA ARG A 247 -9.65 1.11 -0.28
C ARG A 247 -9.37 2.25 0.68
N ASP A 248 -8.48 2.06 1.66
CA ASP A 248 -8.12 3.12 2.61
C ASP A 248 -7.45 4.31 1.91
N ARG A 249 -6.77 4.05 0.79
CA ARG A 249 -6.15 5.05 -0.08
C ARG A 249 -7.07 5.61 -1.17
N GLU A 250 -8.32 5.15 -1.23
CA GLU A 250 -9.29 5.50 -2.29
C GLU A 250 -8.80 5.18 -3.71
N TRP A 251 -7.85 4.24 -3.85
CA TRP A 251 -7.42 3.73 -5.16
C TRP A 251 -8.38 2.68 -5.73
N ALA A 252 -9.22 2.10 -4.88
CA ALA A 252 -10.21 1.11 -5.24
C ALA A 252 -11.51 1.28 -4.44
N ALA A 253 -12.63 0.90 -5.06
CA ALA A 253 -13.94 0.83 -4.43
C ALA A 253 -14.44 -0.61 -4.41
N VAL A 254 -15.41 -0.87 -3.52
CA VAL A 254 -16.12 -2.15 -3.46
C VAL A 254 -17.59 -1.85 -3.66
N ASP A 255 -18.19 -2.49 -4.65
CA ASP A 255 -19.63 -2.50 -4.90
C ASP A 255 -20.18 -3.93 -4.70
N ASP A 256 -21.41 -4.17 -5.17
CA ASP A 256 -22.07 -5.47 -5.05
C ASP A 256 -21.40 -6.56 -5.91
N GLU A 257 -20.65 -6.19 -6.95
CA GLU A 257 -19.97 -7.12 -7.86
C GLU A 257 -18.55 -7.46 -7.38
N GLY A 258 -17.86 -6.52 -6.72
CA GLY A 258 -16.58 -6.77 -6.08
C GLY A 258 -15.68 -5.54 -5.96
N LEU A 259 -14.39 -5.79 -5.78
CA LEU A 259 -13.36 -4.75 -5.77
C LEU A 259 -12.99 -4.37 -7.20
N HIS A 260 -13.04 -3.08 -7.54
CA HIS A 260 -12.49 -2.53 -8.78
C HIS A 260 -11.63 -1.29 -8.48
N LEU A 261 -10.70 -0.97 -9.38
CA LEU A 261 -9.85 0.22 -9.23
C LEU A 261 -10.62 1.47 -9.65
N THR A 262 -10.55 2.51 -8.82
CA THR A 262 -11.14 3.83 -9.09
C THR A 262 -10.11 4.87 -9.49
N ALA A 263 -8.84 4.68 -9.08
CA ALA A 263 -7.75 5.58 -9.40
C ALA A 263 -6.48 4.81 -9.83
N PRO A 264 -6.54 4.06 -10.96
CA PRO A 264 -5.41 3.25 -11.43
C PRO A 264 -4.17 4.10 -11.75
N ASP A 265 -4.35 5.30 -12.32
CA ASP A 265 -3.26 6.25 -12.58
C ASP A 265 -2.55 6.68 -11.29
N ALA A 266 -3.31 7.17 -10.31
CA ALA A 266 -2.75 7.60 -9.03
C ALA A 266 -2.02 6.46 -8.29
N MET A 267 -2.56 5.23 -8.38
CA MET A 267 -1.91 4.05 -7.82
C MET A 267 -0.58 3.73 -8.53
N LEU A 268 -0.55 3.81 -9.87
CA LEU A 268 0.67 3.56 -10.63
C LEU A 268 1.73 4.65 -10.40
N ASP A 269 1.32 5.92 -10.32
CA ASP A 269 2.17 7.05 -9.97
C ASP A 269 2.81 6.87 -8.58
N ALA A 270 1.99 6.52 -7.57
CA ALA A 270 2.48 6.25 -6.23
C ALA A 270 3.43 5.04 -6.18
N TRP A 271 3.20 4.02 -7.03
CA TRP A 271 4.09 2.88 -7.16
C TRP A 271 5.43 3.30 -7.77
N ARG A 272 5.42 4.06 -8.87
CA ARG A 272 6.63 4.61 -9.51
C ARG A 272 7.49 5.36 -8.50
N ASP A 273 6.90 6.26 -7.73
CA ASP A 273 7.63 7.13 -6.78
C ASP A 273 8.23 6.37 -5.59
N SER A 274 7.80 5.12 -5.40
CA SER A 274 8.29 4.21 -4.36
C SER A 274 8.93 2.95 -4.92
N TYR A 275 9.18 2.91 -6.23
CA TYR A 275 9.61 1.71 -6.92
C TYR A 275 11.04 1.34 -6.54
N GLU A 276 11.22 0.06 -6.22
CA GLU A 276 12.53 -0.56 -6.06
C GLU A 276 12.72 -1.54 -7.22
N PRO A 277 13.83 -1.45 -7.97
CA PRO A 277 14.12 -2.39 -9.05
C PRO A 277 14.05 -3.84 -8.61
N VAL A 278 13.68 -4.71 -9.55
CA VAL A 278 13.65 -6.17 -9.32
C VAL A 278 14.95 -6.63 -8.67
N ARG A 279 14.83 -7.13 -7.44
CA ARG A 279 15.95 -7.67 -6.68
C ARG A 279 16.28 -9.06 -7.19
N GLY A 280 17.56 -9.40 -7.14
CA GLY A 280 18.02 -10.65 -7.70
C GLY A 280 19.52 -10.67 -7.93
N LYS A 281 20.02 -11.86 -8.27
CA LYS A 281 21.41 -12.06 -8.66
C LYS A 281 21.60 -11.53 -10.09
N ARG A 282 22.53 -10.58 -10.25
CA ARG A 282 22.88 -9.99 -11.54
C ARG A 282 24.12 -10.64 -12.12
N SER A 283 24.09 -10.92 -13.41
CA SER A 283 25.24 -11.46 -14.13
C SER A 283 25.40 -10.76 -15.48
N SER A 284 26.65 -10.41 -15.81
CA SER A 284 27.00 -9.64 -17.00
C SER A 284 27.67 -10.53 -18.03
N TRP A 285 27.17 -10.45 -19.26
CA TRP A 285 27.55 -11.32 -20.36
C TRP A 285 27.84 -10.53 -21.62
N TYR A 286 28.62 -11.14 -22.49
CA TYR A 286 28.89 -10.67 -23.83
C TYR A 286 28.42 -11.69 -24.85
N THR A 287 27.69 -11.23 -25.87
CA THR A 287 27.39 -11.99 -27.09
C THR A 287 27.92 -11.27 -28.32
N ILE A 288 28.28 -12.06 -29.33
CA ILE A 288 28.62 -11.57 -30.67
C ILE A 288 27.36 -11.35 -31.54
N LEU A 289 26.21 -11.89 -31.12
CA LEU A 289 24.96 -11.77 -31.87
C LEU A 289 24.45 -10.32 -31.80
N HIS A 290 23.91 -9.84 -32.92
CA HIS A 290 23.38 -8.48 -33.02
C HIS A 290 22.28 -8.40 -34.09
N GLY A 291 21.45 -7.36 -34.00
CA GLY A 291 20.33 -7.13 -34.93
C GLY A 291 19.42 -8.36 -35.05
N ARG A 292 19.03 -8.71 -36.27
CA ARG A 292 18.09 -9.80 -36.54
C ARG A 292 18.54 -11.16 -36.02
N GLN A 293 19.85 -11.42 -35.96
CA GLN A 293 20.38 -12.69 -35.43
C GLN A 293 20.13 -12.83 -33.93
N LEU A 294 20.28 -11.72 -33.18
CA LEU A 294 19.98 -11.70 -31.76
C LEU A 294 18.47 -11.80 -31.52
N ASP A 295 17.67 -11.04 -32.29
CA ASP A 295 16.20 -11.06 -32.17
C ASP A 295 15.62 -12.46 -32.41
N GLU A 296 16.12 -13.18 -33.42
CA GLU A 296 15.68 -14.55 -33.71
C GLU A 296 16.09 -15.52 -32.62
N ALA A 297 17.35 -15.47 -32.16
CA ALA A 297 17.82 -16.35 -31.08
C ALA A 297 17.03 -16.11 -29.79
N LEU A 298 16.76 -14.84 -29.43
CA LEU A 298 15.92 -14.51 -28.29
C LEU A 298 14.51 -15.07 -28.45
N ARG A 299 13.88 -14.91 -29.63
CA ARG A 299 12.54 -15.43 -29.89
C ARG A 299 12.50 -16.94 -29.74
N GLU A 300 13.41 -17.66 -30.39
CA GLU A 300 13.45 -19.12 -30.40
C GLU A 300 13.69 -19.70 -29.01
N THR A 301 14.62 -19.12 -28.24
CA THR A 301 14.95 -19.59 -26.89
C THR A 301 13.86 -19.27 -25.88
N LEU A 302 13.35 -18.03 -25.87
CA LEU A 302 12.40 -17.57 -24.83
C LEU A 302 10.98 -18.14 -25.03
N SER A 303 10.58 -18.43 -26.27
CA SER A 303 9.22 -18.91 -26.60
C SER A 303 8.99 -20.38 -26.24
N ARG A 304 10.02 -21.14 -25.87
CA ARG A 304 9.89 -22.55 -25.49
C ARG A 304 9.12 -22.63 -24.16
N ARG A 305 7.96 -23.30 -24.20
CA ARG A 305 7.07 -23.50 -23.03
C ARG A 305 7.32 -24.81 -22.30
N GLU A 306 8.06 -25.74 -22.92
CA GLU A 306 8.30 -27.10 -22.41
C GLU A 306 9.59 -27.21 -21.58
N THR A 307 10.30 -26.11 -21.37
CA THR A 307 11.52 -26.07 -20.55
C THR A 307 11.15 -25.86 -19.08
N ASP A 308 11.89 -26.49 -18.17
CA ASP A 308 11.75 -26.27 -16.73
C ASP A 308 12.10 -24.82 -16.32
N GLY A 309 12.83 -24.10 -17.16
CA GLY A 309 13.22 -22.70 -16.93
C GLY A 309 12.38 -21.68 -17.68
N HIS A 310 12.23 -20.51 -17.07
CA HIS A 310 11.51 -19.35 -17.60
C HIS A 310 12.43 -18.14 -17.74
N ALA A 311 12.29 -17.44 -18.86
CA ALA A 311 12.93 -16.16 -19.09
C ALA A 311 12.05 -15.23 -19.93
N MET A 312 12.33 -13.93 -19.84
CA MET A 312 11.68 -12.86 -20.60
C MET A 312 12.63 -11.67 -20.74
N LEU A 313 12.43 -10.84 -21.78
CA LEU A 313 13.09 -9.54 -21.84
C LEU A 313 12.57 -8.59 -20.76
N GLY A 314 13.44 -7.73 -20.23
CA GLY A 314 13.11 -6.71 -19.23
C GLY A 314 13.50 -5.29 -19.66
N GLY A 315 13.06 -4.28 -18.90
CA GLY A 315 13.46 -2.88 -19.08
C GLY A 315 13.37 -2.37 -20.53
N LEU A 316 14.41 -1.70 -21.02
CA LEU A 316 14.47 -1.17 -22.39
C LEU A 316 14.36 -2.26 -23.47
N SER A 317 14.81 -3.48 -23.18
CA SER A 317 14.71 -4.61 -24.12
C SER A 317 13.26 -5.07 -24.29
N ALA A 318 12.48 -5.09 -23.21
CA ALA A 318 11.03 -5.34 -23.28
C ALA A 318 10.30 -4.18 -23.98
N ALA A 319 10.64 -2.94 -23.63
CA ALA A 319 10.02 -1.73 -24.16
C ALA A 319 10.10 -1.64 -25.69
N GLN A 320 11.21 -2.10 -26.28
CA GLN A 320 11.40 -2.16 -27.73
C GLN A 320 10.31 -2.97 -28.46
N TRP A 321 9.73 -3.98 -27.81
CA TRP A 321 8.68 -4.83 -28.38
C TRP A 321 7.27 -4.37 -27.99
N LEU A 322 7.12 -3.70 -26.84
CA LEU A 322 5.85 -3.20 -26.34
C LEU A 322 5.45 -1.85 -26.95
N ALA A 323 6.34 -0.86 -26.87
CA ALA A 323 6.13 0.51 -27.31
C ALA A 323 7.49 1.14 -27.70
N PRO A 324 8.04 0.81 -28.89
CA PRO A 324 9.38 1.22 -29.26
C PRO A 324 9.53 2.75 -29.32
N TYR A 325 10.45 3.28 -28.50
CA TYR A 325 10.80 4.70 -28.41
C TYR A 325 12.30 4.93 -28.62
N MET A 326 13.12 4.16 -27.91
CA MET A 326 14.58 4.16 -28.01
C MET A 326 15.12 2.74 -27.87
N ARG A 327 16.36 2.53 -28.31
CA ARG A 327 17.07 1.26 -28.10
C ARG A 327 18.18 1.44 -27.07
N GLY A 328 18.25 0.52 -26.12
CA GLY A 328 19.39 0.38 -25.22
C GLY A 328 20.53 -0.38 -25.90
N ASN A 329 21.75 -0.15 -25.42
CA ASN A 329 22.93 -0.93 -25.86
C ASN A 329 23.09 -2.25 -25.08
N LEU A 330 22.31 -2.42 -24.01
CA LEU A 330 22.31 -3.58 -23.13
C LEU A 330 21.01 -4.35 -23.32
N THR A 331 21.11 -5.64 -23.59
CA THR A 331 19.96 -6.56 -23.57
C THR A 331 19.73 -7.03 -22.14
N THR A 332 18.61 -6.67 -21.53
CA THR A 332 18.24 -7.08 -20.17
C THR A 332 17.27 -8.25 -20.23
N LEU A 333 17.60 -9.32 -19.51
CA LEU A 333 16.79 -10.52 -19.36
C LEU A 333 16.46 -10.75 -17.89
N TYR A 334 15.21 -11.09 -17.61
CA TYR A 334 14.84 -11.79 -16.38
C TYR A 334 14.82 -13.28 -16.68
N ALA A 335 15.51 -14.09 -15.87
CA ALA A 335 15.57 -15.54 -16.07
C ALA A 335 15.77 -16.27 -14.74
N ASP A 336 15.16 -17.43 -14.56
CA ASP A 336 15.54 -18.30 -13.44
C ASP A 336 16.86 -19.06 -13.70
N THR A 337 17.43 -19.66 -12.65
CA THR A 337 18.63 -20.50 -12.79
C THR A 337 18.46 -21.61 -13.83
N ALA A 338 17.27 -22.19 -13.99
CA ALA A 338 17.03 -23.31 -14.88
C ALA A 338 17.11 -22.90 -16.38
N ALA A 339 16.78 -21.65 -16.72
CA ALA A 339 16.91 -21.12 -18.07
C ALA A 339 18.35 -20.77 -18.47
N MET A 340 19.27 -20.63 -17.51
CA MET A 340 20.63 -20.14 -17.77
C MET A 340 21.46 -20.98 -18.75
N PRO A 341 21.52 -22.33 -18.66
CA PRO A 341 22.32 -23.13 -19.59
C PRO A 341 21.90 -22.94 -21.05
N GLU A 342 20.59 -22.92 -21.31
CA GLU A 342 20.06 -22.74 -22.66
C GLU A 342 20.31 -21.31 -23.18
N LEU A 343 20.13 -20.29 -22.33
CA LEU A 343 20.46 -18.91 -22.69
C LEU A 343 21.94 -18.75 -23.06
N ILE A 344 22.83 -19.39 -22.29
CA ILE A 344 24.28 -19.34 -22.56
C ILE A 344 24.60 -19.95 -23.93
N GLU A 345 24.05 -21.11 -24.23
CA GLU A 345 24.29 -21.81 -25.48
C GLU A 345 23.70 -21.05 -26.69
N ALA A 346 22.40 -20.76 -26.65
CA ALA A 346 21.68 -20.18 -27.78
C ALA A 346 22.12 -18.76 -28.10
N LEU A 347 22.35 -17.94 -27.07
CA LEU A 347 22.82 -16.56 -27.25
C LEU A 347 24.35 -16.47 -27.31
N LYS A 348 25.08 -17.60 -27.24
CA LYS A 348 26.56 -17.66 -27.25
C LYS A 348 27.19 -16.74 -26.19
N LEU A 349 26.62 -16.75 -24.98
CA LEU A 349 27.03 -15.85 -23.90
C LEU A 349 28.41 -16.23 -23.37
N LYS A 350 29.24 -15.22 -23.17
CA LYS A 350 30.52 -15.33 -22.47
C LYS A 350 30.52 -14.42 -21.25
N PRO A 351 31.00 -14.88 -20.07
CA PRO A 351 31.10 -14.02 -18.90
C PRO A 351 31.93 -12.78 -19.20
N SER A 352 31.45 -11.60 -18.79
CA SER A 352 32.13 -10.33 -19.06
C SER A 352 32.32 -9.51 -17.80
N LYS A 353 33.56 -9.03 -17.59
CA LYS A 353 33.90 -8.05 -16.55
C LYS A 353 33.91 -6.60 -17.07
N SER A 354 33.91 -6.42 -18.39
CA SER A 354 33.89 -5.10 -19.06
C SER A 354 33.36 -5.24 -20.49
N GLY A 355 32.53 -4.31 -20.94
CA GLY A 355 31.93 -4.33 -22.27
C GLY A 355 30.78 -5.35 -22.42
N ALA A 356 30.08 -5.68 -21.34
CA ALA A 356 28.89 -6.51 -21.41
C ALA A 356 27.78 -5.84 -22.25
N ASN A 357 27.13 -6.63 -23.13
CA ASN A 357 25.98 -6.22 -23.92
C ASN A 357 24.72 -7.05 -23.60
N VAL A 358 24.82 -7.97 -22.64
CA VAL A 358 23.69 -8.69 -22.05
C VAL A 358 23.80 -8.67 -20.53
N GLU A 359 22.73 -8.32 -19.85
CA GLU A 359 22.56 -8.50 -18.39
C GLU A 359 21.45 -9.52 -18.17
N VAL A 360 21.73 -10.52 -17.32
CA VAL A 360 20.71 -11.45 -16.84
C VAL A 360 20.51 -11.21 -15.35
N ILE A 361 19.26 -10.94 -14.97
CA ILE A 361 18.81 -10.75 -13.61
C ILE A 361 17.99 -11.98 -13.22
N GLU A 362 18.48 -12.73 -12.25
CA GLU A 362 17.75 -13.84 -11.64
C GLU A 362 16.93 -13.31 -10.45
N PRO A 363 15.60 -13.13 -10.59
CA PRO A 363 14.79 -12.47 -9.57
C PRO A 363 14.71 -13.27 -8.28
N ASP A 364 14.75 -12.59 -7.13
CA ASP A 364 14.52 -13.23 -5.82
C ASP A 364 13.09 -13.82 -5.72
N ASP A 365 12.13 -13.22 -6.43
CA ASP A 365 10.76 -13.69 -6.57
C ASP A 365 10.51 -14.19 -8.01
N PRO A 366 10.60 -15.51 -8.27
CA PRO A 366 10.44 -16.07 -9.61
C PRO A 366 9.00 -15.94 -10.15
N ALA A 367 8.01 -15.63 -9.31
CA ALA A 367 6.63 -15.45 -9.75
C ALA A 367 6.49 -14.32 -10.79
N ILE A 368 7.41 -13.34 -10.80
CA ILE A 368 7.44 -12.27 -11.80
C ILE A 368 7.60 -12.80 -13.24
N LEU A 369 8.26 -13.95 -13.42
CA LEU A 369 8.48 -14.58 -14.72
C LEU A 369 7.19 -15.20 -15.28
N LYS A 370 6.26 -15.60 -14.41
CA LYS A 370 4.92 -16.10 -14.82
C LYS A 370 4.06 -15.00 -15.44
N GLU A 371 4.39 -13.74 -15.18
CA GLU A 371 3.66 -12.58 -15.69
C GLU A 371 4.15 -12.09 -17.06
N ARG A 372 5.00 -12.87 -17.74
CA ARG A 372 5.49 -12.55 -19.08
C ARG A 372 4.35 -12.40 -20.08
N VAL A 373 4.54 -11.47 -21.02
CA VAL A 373 3.61 -11.16 -22.11
C VAL A 373 4.18 -11.68 -23.41
N GLU A 374 3.35 -12.41 -24.15
CA GLU A 374 3.66 -12.89 -25.49
C GLU A 374 3.40 -11.76 -26.49
N VAL A 375 4.41 -11.40 -27.29
CA VAL A 375 4.29 -10.37 -28.33
C VAL A 375 4.25 -11.05 -29.70
N PRO A 376 3.27 -10.74 -30.58
CA PRO A 376 3.22 -11.32 -31.91
C PRO A 376 4.52 -11.10 -32.69
N GLY A 377 5.18 -12.19 -33.08
CA GLY A 377 6.45 -12.13 -33.81
C GLY A 377 7.64 -11.63 -32.99
N GLY A 378 7.52 -11.51 -31.67
CA GLY A 378 8.60 -11.13 -30.76
C GLY A 378 8.90 -12.20 -29.71
N PRO A 379 10.04 -12.08 -29.01
CA PRO A 379 10.28 -12.84 -27.78
C PRO A 379 9.28 -12.44 -26.67
N PRO A 380 8.98 -13.33 -25.71
CA PRO A 380 8.31 -12.98 -24.47
C PRO A 380 9.01 -11.84 -23.73
N VAL A 381 8.20 -10.92 -23.18
CA VAL A 381 8.67 -9.71 -22.49
C VAL A 381 8.02 -9.55 -21.12
N SER A 382 8.60 -8.72 -20.26
CA SER A 382 7.96 -8.27 -19.02
C SER A 382 6.63 -7.58 -19.28
N SER A 383 5.72 -7.63 -18.31
CA SER A 383 4.44 -6.92 -18.41
C SER A 383 4.63 -5.41 -18.66
N PRO A 384 3.69 -4.72 -19.32
CA PRO A 384 3.76 -3.27 -19.53
C PRO A 384 3.96 -2.48 -18.23
N ILE A 385 3.35 -2.92 -17.13
CA ILE A 385 3.46 -2.27 -15.81
C ILE A 385 4.87 -2.44 -15.25
N LEU A 386 5.43 -3.65 -15.26
CA LEU A 386 6.81 -3.86 -14.79
C LEU A 386 7.80 -3.07 -15.64
N THR A 387 7.62 -3.12 -16.96
CA THR A 387 8.46 -2.38 -17.91
C THR A 387 8.41 -0.88 -17.66
N TYR A 388 7.22 -0.31 -17.45
CA TYR A 388 7.07 1.11 -17.07
C TYR A 388 7.84 1.45 -15.80
N LEU A 389 7.75 0.62 -14.77
CA LEU A 389 8.43 0.84 -13.49
C LEU A 389 9.95 0.75 -13.63
N ASP A 390 10.45 -0.26 -14.35
CA ASP A 390 11.88 -0.41 -14.67
C ASP A 390 12.43 0.82 -15.39
N LEU A 391 11.70 1.29 -16.42
CA LEU A 391 12.10 2.46 -17.22
C LEU A 391 12.07 3.76 -16.41
N SER A 392 11.06 3.93 -15.55
CA SER A 392 10.90 5.14 -14.74
C SER A 392 12.06 5.37 -13.75
N HIS A 393 12.78 4.31 -13.40
CA HIS A 393 13.93 4.36 -12.50
C HIS A 393 15.27 4.67 -13.21
N LEU A 394 15.27 4.72 -14.55
CA LEU A 394 16.46 5.04 -15.33
C LEU A 394 16.72 6.56 -15.38
N ASP A 395 17.65 6.97 -16.26
CA ASP A 395 17.98 8.36 -16.53
C ASP A 395 16.82 9.12 -17.22
N ASP A 396 17.05 10.39 -17.58
CA ASP A 396 16.02 11.24 -18.20
C ASP A 396 15.42 10.60 -19.46
N ARG A 397 16.24 9.96 -20.30
CA ARG A 397 15.78 9.28 -21.51
C ARG A 397 14.95 8.03 -21.20
N GLY A 398 15.35 7.27 -20.18
CA GLY A 398 14.55 6.15 -19.70
C GLY A 398 13.18 6.59 -19.17
N ARG A 399 13.11 7.75 -18.48
CA ARG A 399 11.82 8.34 -18.07
C ARG A 399 10.97 8.78 -19.27
N GLU A 400 11.55 9.38 -20.30
CA GLU A 400 10.83 9.69 -21.55
C GLU A 400 10.26 8.41 -22.21
N ALA A 401 11.03 7.31 -22.22
CA ALA A 401 10.56 6.02 -22.70
C ALA A 401 9.44 5.44 -21.83
N ALA A 402 9.50 5.62 -20.51
CA ALA A 402 8.45 5.19 -19.59
C ALA A 402 7.13 5.92 -19.88
N GLU A 403 7.17 7.24 -20.02
CA GLU A 403 5.98 8.05 -20.34
C GLU A 403 5.42 7.67 -21.72
N HIS A 404 6.28 7.46 -22.72
CA HIS A 404 5.84 6.96 -24.04
C HIS A 404 5.10 5.62 -23.93
N LEU A 405 5.64 4.67 -23.15
CA LEU A 405 5.00 3.37 -22.93
C LEU A 405 3.66 3.52 -22.21
N ARG A 406 3.61 4.36 -21.17
CA ARG A 406 2.38 4.64 -20.41
C ARG A 406 1.30 5.20 -21.33
N GLU A 407 1.64 6.17 -22.15
CA GLU A 407 0.70 6.80 -23.08
C GLU A 407 0.10 5.84 -24.10
N LYS A 408 0.83 4.80 -24.47
CA LYS A 408 0.43 3.81 -25.48
C LYS A 408 -0.35 2.64 -24.90
N LEU A 409 0.03 2.17 -23.70
CA LEU A 409 -0.41 0.87 -23.19
C LEU A 409 -1.07 0.92 -21.81
N LEU A 410 -0.91 2.01 -21.06
CA LEU A 410 -1.37 2.12 -19.66
C LEU A 410 -2.30 3.34 -19.48
N LYS A 411 -3.25 3.50 -20.41
CA LYS A 411 -4.35 4.44 -20.30
C LYS A 411 -5.63 3.69 -20.02
N TRP A 412 -6.29 4.07 -18.94
CA TRP A 412 -7.56 3.48 -18.53
C TRP A 412 -8.63 4.57 -18.59
N HIS A 413 -9.49 4.50 -19.61
CA HIS A 413 -10.64 5.38 -19.79
C HIS A 413 -11.88 4.74 -19.18
#